data_AF-A0A968WID8-F1
#
_entry.id   AF-A0A968WID8-F1
#
_cell.length_a   1.000
_cell.length_b   1.000
_cell.length_c   1.000
_cell.angle_alpha   90.00
_cell.angle_beta   90.00
_cell.angle_gamma   90.00
#
_symmetry.space_group_name_H-M   'P 1'
#
loop_
_entity.id
_entity.type
_entity.pdbx_description
1 polymer ?
#
loop_
_entity_poly.entity_id
_entity_poly.type
_entity_poly.pdbx_seq_one_letter_code
_entity_poly.pdbx_strand_id
1 'polypeptide(L)'
;MSHQNNIERITTVYEALGDLQDKVVFVGGATVSFYADQLAFEIRETDDMDVIVEILNYSQYADLDDRLRSKGFVNDGMSPVSMQVQGQKHHR
;
A
#
# COMPACT_ATOMS: atom_id res chain seq x y z
N MET A 1 -7.45 -2.98 20.45
CA MET A 1 -6.86 -4.13 19.71
C MET A 1 -6.70 -3.82 18.21
N SER A 2 -7.66 -3.15 17.57
CA SER A 2 -7.61 -2.76 16.13
C SER A 2 -6.34 -1.97 15.72
N HIS A 3 -5.86 -1.01 16.53
CA HIS A 3 -4.68 -0.20 16.20
C HIS A 3 -3.39 -1.01 15.99
N GLN A 4 -3.09 -1.92 16.93
CA GLN A 4 -1.86 -2.73 16.91
C GLN A 4 -1.84 -3.68 15.70
N ASN A 5 -2.98 -4.26 15.36
CA ASN A 5 -3.13 -5.14 14.20
C ASN A 5 -2.85 -4.39 12.87
N ASN A 6 -3.36 -3.16 12.73
CA ASN A 6 -3.07 -2.35 11.54
C ASN A 6 -1.59 -1.94 11.43
N ILE A 7 -0.94 -1.63 12.55
CA ILE A 7 0.50 -1.33 12.57
C ILE A 7 1.31 -2.55 12.16
N GLU A 8 0.97 -3.74 12.68
CA GLU A 8 1.63 -5.00 12.33
C GLU A 8 1.41 -5.36 10.84
N ARG A 9 0.21 -5.17 10.32
CA ARG A 9 -0.10 -5.37 8.89
C ARG A 9 0.70 -4.42 8.01
N ILE A 10 0.73 -3.13 8.33
CA ILE A 10 1.52 -2.12 7.59
C ILE A 10 3.00 -2.48 7.62
N THR A 11 3.51 -2.87 8.79
CA THR A 11 4.92 -3.27 8.95
C THR A 11 5.25 -4.50 8.10
N THR A 12 4.37 -5.52 8.09
CA THR A 12 4.54 -6.73 7.29
C THR A 12 4.59 -6.42 5.79
N VAL A 13 3.70 -5.55 5.31
CA VAL A 13 3.68 -5.16 3.89
C VAL A 13 4.90 -4.30 3.54
N TYR A 14 5.29 -3.38 4.42
CA TYR A 14 6.49 -2.55 4.25
C TYR A 14 7.75 -3.42 4.10
N GLU A 15 7.92 -4.42 4.98
CA GLU A 15 9.04 -5.36 4.90
C GLU A 15 8.99 -6.22 3.62
N ALA A 16 7.80 -6.68 3.21
CA ALA A 16 7.63 -7.46 1.98
C ALA A 16 7.98 -6.66 0.71
N LEU A 17 7.77 -5.34 0.71
CA LEU A 17 8.14 -4.46 -0.41
C LEU A 17 9.66 -4.32 -0.56
N GLY A 18 10.43 -4.42 0.52
CA GLY A 18 11.90 -4.31 0.50
C GLY A 18 12.37 -3.01 -0.16
N ASP A 19 13.18 -3.11 -1.21
CA ASP A 19 13.70 -1.95 -1.98
C ASP A 19 12.62 -1.11 -2.73
N LEU A 20 11.35 -1.53 -2.69
CA LEU A 20 10.22 -0.73 -3.15
C LEU A 20 9.63 0.17 -2.07
N GLN A 21 9.95 -0.05 -0.79
CA GLN A 21 9.29 0.60 0.33
C GLN A 21 9.42 2.14 0.30
N ASP A 22 10.54 2.67 -0.21
CA ASP A 22 10.78 4.13 -0.30
C ASP A 22 10.05 4.78 -1.49
N LYS A 23 9.41 3.96 -2.34
CA LYS A 23 8.65 4.41 -3.52
C LYS A 23 7.14 4.34 -3.29
N VAL A 24 6.70 3.88 -2.13
CA VAL A 24 5.28 3.74 -1.80
C VAL A 24 4.85 4.71 -0.71
N VAL A 25 3.61 5.15 -0.78
CA VAL A 25 2.93 5.85 0.30
C VAL A 25 1.72 5.03 0.71
N PHE A 26 1.68 4.57 1.95
CA PHE A 26 0.51 3.89 2.51
C PHE A 26 -0.62 4.91 2.71
N VAL A 27 -1.83 4.50 2.34
CA VAL A 27 -3.05 5.30 2.50
C VAL A 27 -4.20 4.43 3.01
N GLY A 28 -5.36 5.03 3.29
CA GLY A 28 -6.55 4.31 3.72
C GLY A 28 -6.65 4.13 5.23
N GLY A 29 -7.68 3.40 5.68
CA GLY A 29 -8.08 3.34 7.09
C GLY A 29 -7.03 2.77 8.04
N ALA A 30 -6.18 1.86 7.57
CA ALA A 30 -5.10 1.28 8.38
C ALA A 30 -4.07 2.33 8.82
N THR A 31 -3.84 3.37 8.01
CA THR A 31 -2.87 4.44 8.34
C THR A 31 -3.33 5.35 9.48
N VAL A 32 -4.64 5.39 9.78
CA VAL A 32 -5.19 6.17 10.91
C VAL A 32 -4.58 5.73 12.23
N SER A 33 -4.19 4.45 12.35
CA SER A 33 -3.52 3.91 13.54
C SER A 33 -2.19 4.60 13.86
N PHE A 34 -1.51 5.21 12.89
CA PHE A 34 -0.26 5.96 13.10
C PHE A 34 -0.48 7.39 13.60
N TYR A 35 -1.69 7.93 13.47
CA TYR A 35 -2.03 9.31 13.86
C TYR A 35 -2.90 9.37 15.13
N ALA A 36 -3.34 8.21 15.64
CA ALA A 36 -4.28 8.13 16.75
C ALA A 36 -3.57 8.26 18.11
N ASP A 37 -3.15 9.47 18.48
CA ASP A 37 -2.82 9.83 19.88
C ASP A 37 -4.09 10.03 20.74
N GLN A 38 -5.27 10.08 20.11
CA GLN A 38 -6.55 10.29 20.78
C GLN A 38 -7.45 9.07 20.62
N LEU A 39 -7.61 8.34 21.72
CA LEU A 39 -8.38 7.09 21.95
C LEU A 39 -9.88 7.12 21.58
N ALA A 40 -10.35 8.09 20.79
CA ALA A 40 -11.77 8.34 20.57
C ALA A 40 -12.30 7.92 19.19
N PHE A 41 -11.45 7.44 18.28
CA PHE A 41 -11.91 6.98 16.97
C PHE A 41 -12.05 5.46 16.96
N GLU A 42 -13.28 4.98 16.69
CA GLU A 42 -13.49 3.59 16.30
C GLU A 42 -12.76 3.34 14.97
N ILE A 43 -11.60 2.71 15.03
CA ILE A 43 -10.92 2.24 13.82
C ILE A 43 -11.66 1.02 13.32
N ARG A 44 -12.36 1.19 12.20
CA ARG A 44 -12.91 0.09 11.42
C ARG A 44 -11.76 -0.83 11.01
N GLU A 45 -11.89 -2.11 11.31
CA GLU A 45 -10.95 -3.12 10.80
C GLU A 45 -10.96 -3.07 9.26
N THR A 46 -9.79 -2.95 8.64
CA THR A 46 -9.62 -2.99 7.19
C THR A 46 -8.80 -4.22 6.86
N ASP A 47 -9.32 -5.08 5.99
CA ASP A 47 -8.59 -6.25 5.51
C ASP A 47 -7.66 -5.93 4.35
N ASP A 48 -7.89 -4.78 3.71
CA ASP A 48 -7.14 -4.35 2.55
C ASP A 48 -6.17 -3.22 2.93
N MET A 49 -5.01 -3.22 2.27
CA MET A 49 -3.92 -2.27 2.44
C MET A 49 -3.69 -1.52 1.13
N ASP A 50 -3.92 -0.22 1.13
CA ASP A 50 -3.74 0.63 -0.04
C ASP A 50 -2.37 1.33 -0.04
N VAL A 51 -1.73 1.33 -1.20
CA VAL A 51 -0.47 2.06 -1.43
C VAL A 51 -0.57 2.86 -2.72
N ILE A 52 0.02 4.05 -2.71
CA ILE A 52 0.21 4.89 -3.89
C ILE A 52 1.67 4.80 -4.32
N VAL A 53 1.90 4.64 -5.63
CA VAL A 53 3.23 4.64 -6.25
C VAL A 53 3.22 5.64 -7.40
N GLU A 54 4.24 6.47 -7.47
CA GLU A 54 4.41 7.41 -8.59
C GLU A 54 4.92 6.68 -9.83
N ILE A 55 4.19 6.81 -10.94
CA ILE A 55 4.54 6.24 -12.24
C ILE A 55 4.38 7.30 -13.32
N LEU A 56 5.47 7.57 -14.04
CA LEU A 56 5.54 8.58 -15.09
C LEU A 56 5.30 8.02 -16.49
N ASN A 57 5.60 6.73 -16.70
CA ASN A 57 5.46 6.08 -18.00
C ASN A 57 5.25 4.57 -17.88
N TYR A 58 4.92 3.94 -19.01
CA TYR A 58 4.62 2.51 -19.07
C TYR A 58 5.80 1.60 -18.70
N SER A 59 7.04 2.02 -19.02
CA SER A 59 8.23 1.23 -18.65
C SER A 59 8.40 1.14 -17.14
N GLN A 60 8.11 2.21 -16.40
CA GLN A 60 8.14 2.21 -14.93
C GLN A 60 7.04 1.33 -14.35
N TYR A 61 5.87 1.28 -14.98
CA TYR A 61 4.81 0.36 -14.58
C TYR A 61 5.22 -1.10 -14.76
N ALA A 62 5.81 -1.45 -15.92
CA ALA A 62 6.28 -2.80 -16.18
C ALA A 62 7.39 -3.24 -15.19
N ASP A 63 8.37 -2.36 -14.92
CA ASP A 63 9.41 -2.62 -13.91
C ASP A 63 8.82 -2.83 -12.51
N LEU A 64 7.84 -2.01 -12.13
CA LEU A 64 7.15 -2.16 -10.84
C LEU A 64 6.41 -3.51 -10.77
N ASP A 65 5.68 -3.90 -11.80
CA ASP A 65 4.94 -5.18 -11.85
C ASP A 65 5.91 -6.37 -11.73
N ASP A 66 6.99 -6.37 -12.49
CA ASP A 66 8.01 -7.42 -12.45
C ASP A 66 8.68 -7.52 -11.08
N ARG A 67 9.01 -6.38 -10.45
CA ARG A 67 9.63 -6.35 -9.12
C ARG A 67 8.67 -6.82 -8.04
N LEU A 68 7.40 -6.44 -8.10
CA LEU A 68 6.36 -6.95 -7.19
C LEU A 68 6.20 -8.46 -7.34
N ARG A 69 6.11 -8.98 -8.57
CA ARG A 69 6.05 -10.44 -8.83
C ARG A 69 7.28 -11.17 -8.30
N SER A 70 8.48 -10.59 -8.46
CA SER A 70 9.73 -11.17 -7.94
C SER A 70 9.74 -11.30 -6.41
N LYS A 71 8.94 -10.49 -5.73
CA LYS A 71 8.75 -10.50 -4.27
C LYS A 71 7.58 -11.36 -3.81
N GLY A 72 6.89 -12.04 -4.75
CA GLY A 72 5.78 -12.93 -4.45
C GLY A 72 4.41 -12.25 -4.41
N PHE A 73 4.31 -10.97 -4.77
CA PHE A 73 3.01 -10.32 -4.97
C PHE A 73 2.35 -10.87 -6.24
N VAL A 74 1.07 -11.17 -6.14
CA VAL A 74 0.26 -11.70 -7.24
C VAL A 74 -0.82 -10.69 -7.55
N ASN A 75 -0.89 -10.25 -8.80
CA ASN A 75 -2.06 -9.53 -9.29
C ASN A 75 -3.23 -10.50 -9.30
N ASP A 76 -4.19 -10.27 -8.42
CA ASP A 76 -5.48 -10.91 -8.55
C ASP A 76 -6.43 -9.94 -9.25
N GLY A 77 -7.17 -10.43 -10.24
CA GLY A 77 -8.32 -9.70 -10.76
C GLY A 77 -9.49 -9.64 -9.76
N MET A 78 -9.42 -10.38 -8.64
CA MET A 78 -10.49 -10.63 -7.67
C MET A 78 -10.05 -10.83 -6.18
N SER A 79 -8.83 -10.47 -5.73
CA SER A 79 -8.39 -10.63 -4.31
C SER A 79 -8.56 -9.35 -3.49
N PRO A 80 -8.64 -9.48 -2.15
CA PRO A 80 -8.63 -8.35 -1.20
C PRO A 80 -7.41 -7.43 -1.32
N VAL A 81 -6.25 -7.90 -1.81
CA VAL A 81 -5.08 -7.04 -2.00
C VAL A 81 -5.13 -6.37 -3.37
N SER A 82 -5.89 -5.28 -3.48
CA SER A 82 -5.93 -4.44 -4.69
C SER A 82 -4.88 -3.33 -4.62
N MET A 83 -3.87 -3.36 -5.49
CA MET A 83 -2.90 -2.27 -5.61
C MET A 83 -3.39 -1.24 -6.62
N GLN A 84 -3.94 -0.12 -6.14
CA GLN A 84 -4.41 0.95 -7.01
C GLN A 84 -3.26 1.90 -7.38
N VAL A 85 -2.73 1.73 -8.59
CA VAL A 85 -1.73 2.63 -9.16
C VAL A 85 -2.42 3.89 -9.73
N GLN A 86 -2.16 5.07 -9.15
CA GLN A 86 -2.56 6.35 -9.74
C GLN A 86 -1.40 6.98 -10.51
N GLY A 87 -1.47 6.95 -11.85
CA GLY A 87 -0.59 7.74 -12.69
C GLY A 87 -1.06 9.19 -12.78
N GLN A 88 -0.28 10.13 -12.25
CA GLN A 88 -0.50 11.56 -12.47
C GLN A 88 -0.10 11.89 -13.92
N LYS A 89 -1.07 12.11 -14.81
CA LYS A 89 -0.78 12.68 -16.13
C LYS A 89 -0.37 14.14 -15.95
N HIS A 90 0.93 14.42 -15.95
CA HIS A 90 1.42 15.78 -16.13
C HIS A 90 1.05 16.27 -17.53
N HIS A 91 -0.05 17.03 -17.65
CA HIS A 91 -0.27 17.91 -18.79
C HIS A 91 0.74 19.06 -18.68
N ARG A 92 1.60 19.18 -19.68
CA ARG A 92 2.28 20.45 -20.00
C ARG A 92 1.32 21.33 -20.77
#